data_AF-A0AAJ0CP46-F1
#
_entry.id   AF-A0AAJ0CP46-F1
#
_cell.length_a   1.000
_cell.length_b   1.000
_cell.length_c   1.000
_cell.angle_alpha   90.00
_cell.angle_beta   90.00
_cell.angle_gamma   90.00
#
_symmetry.space_group_name_H-M   'P 1'
#
loop_
_entity.id
_entity.type
_entity.pdbx_description
1 polymer ?
#
loop_
_entity_poly.entity_id
_entity_poly.type
_entity_poly.pdbx_seq_one_letter_code
_entity_poly.pdbx_strand_id
1 'polypeptide(L)'
;MSTHDMKDAYPSRDQAHIENWYGTSLFGWDKLVDYDGVATNLDFNSAAALEFLGPSGLNKDQQQQIQAVFNNVRCDDPMKWCTTAGESDEPKCPPLVSAKGEEQVIETAAYVRNPFEKGNDKFSEITFCRSVFSLRNLGNAMAHGSGPKNPILKANLNNYEGRGKSMSSNIGLDLIAYFTYLADTFLHELFHLDLAANSKNNSPNPQIRDLLIKFRIGSGKDRGKITKWTKVYGARVAKVLARFQPWRMDQSLGYFIQRSDDSLTMFALARYVQQKFGYYPYIPIIYDQIQELPLIPPRDSDDRPDWSSVVAFAKSNTEPTAFINFTETEPSSLKSGKCTIMYDNGSGEDLEIGTPLDKSWYPQSYWDQHERWIEEVRNATGSVNGENYHTCKFNITEIWTCEPVESNLYARVTLSDAAGKHIYQTPSSTHSPGVPINDALPWHLKEDGMKRELVIVGEHQNDYVQFYYGDQAWRSTDRQGTASCKLKSSNWASDGPTCPGPAETRTYECSYQC
;
A
#
# COMPACT_ATOMS: atom_id res chain seq x y z
N MET A 1 -10.81 -12.38 -18.49
CA MET A 1 -11.72 -13.23 -17.69
C MET A 1 -12.74 -13.83 -18.64
N SER A 2 -13.09 -15.09 -18.42
CA SER A 2 -14.13 -15.80 -19.12
C SER A 2 -15.46 -15.67 -18.36
N THR A 3 -16.58 -16.02 -18.99
CA THR A 3 -17.88 -16.12 -18.30
C THR A 3 -17.97 -17.35 -17.39
N HIS A 4 -16.99 -18.26 -17.39
CA HIS A 4 -16.91 -19.34 -16.39
C HIS A 4 -16.45 -18.84 -15.02
N ASP A 5 -15.56 -17.83 -15.00
CA ASP A 5 -14.94 -17.28 -13.78
C ASP A 5 -15.96 -16.56 -12.85
N MET A 6 -17.22 -16.41 -13.29
CA MET A 6 -18.29 -15.72 -12.57
C MET A 6 -19.31 -16.63 -11.88
N LYS A 7 -19.24 -17.97 -12.05
CA LYS A 7 -20.22 -18.87 -11.41
C LYS A 7 -20.14 -18.86 -9.88
N ASP A 8 -18.94 -18.76 -9.32
CA ASP A 8 -18.70 -18.75 -7.86
C ASP A 8 -19.19 -17.45 -7.16
N ALA A 9 -19.66 -16.47 -7.95
CA ALA A 9 -20.33 -15.28 -7.44
C ALA A 9 -21.83 -15.51 -7.13
N TYR A 10 -22.46 -16.55 -7.69
CA TYR A 10 -23.90 -16.78 -7.58
C TYR A 10 -24.22 -18.26 -7.29
N PRO A 11 -24.45 -18.66 -6.01
CA PRO A 11 -25.08 -19.94 -5.73
C PRO A 11 -26.48 -19.98 -6.36
N SER A 12 -26.89 -21.15 -6.85
CA SER A 12 -28.23 -21.34 -7.40
C SER A 12 -29.29 -21.12 -6.31
N ARG A 13 -30.20 -20.15 -6.52
CA ARG A 13 -31.32 -19.88 -5.63
C ARG A 13 -32.31 -21.05 -5.65
N ASP A 14 -32.13 -22.01 -4.75
CA ASP A 14 -33.14 -23.03 -4.50
C ASP A 14 -34.36 -22.38 -3.82
N GLN A 15 -35.52 -22.53 -4.45
CA GLN A 15 -36.78 -21.95 -4.01
C GLN A 15 -37.30 -22.60 -2.72
N ALA A 16 -36.85 -23.82 -2.39
CA ALA A 16 -37.17 -24.49 -1.12
C ALA A 16 -36.38 -23.96 0.08
N HIS A 17 -35.26 -23.25 -0.14
CA HIS A 17 -34.38 -22.74 0.92
C HIS A 17 -34.61 -21.25 1.26
N ILE A 18 -35.68 -20.63 0.73
CA ILE A 18 -35.98 -19.20 0.95
C ILE A 18 -36.28 -18.85 2.42
N GLU A 19 -36.71 -19.83 3.24
CA GLU A 19 -36.88 -19.64 4.69
C GLU A 19 -35.53 -19.39 5.41
N ASN A 20 -34.40 -19.78 4.80
CA ASN A 20 -33.05 -19.51 5.28
C ASN A 20 -32.51 -18.16 4.75
N TRP A 21 -33.20 -17.06 5.07
CA TRP A 21 -32.72 -15.69 4.79
C TRP A 21 -31.35 -15.37 5.42
N TYR A 22 -30.96 -16.13 6.44
CA TYR A 22 -29.65 -16.08 7.11
C TYR A 22 -28.55 -16.89 6.40
N GLY A 23 -28.82 -17.46 5.21
CA GLY A 23 -27.81 -18.14 4.41
C GLY A 23 -26.60 -17.23 4.16
N THR A 24 -25.43 -17.63 4.68
CA THR A 24 -24.18 -16.85 4.72
C THR A 24 -23.87 -16.11 3.41
N SER A 25 -24.12 -16.82 2.31
CA SER A 25 -24.03 -16.39 0.91
C SER A 25 -25.01 -15.29 0.46
N LEU A 26 -25.61 -14.49 1.36
CA LEU A 26 -26.37 -13.27 1.03
C LEU A 26 -25.60 -11.96 1.31
N PHE A 27 -24.67 -11.95 2.28
CA PHE A 27 -23.85 -10.77 2.59
C PHE A 27 -22.36 -10.94 2.29
N GLY A 28 -21.85 -12.17 2.16
CA GLY A 28 -20.53 -12.43 1.57
C GLY A 28 -19.34 -12.21 2.51
N TRP A 29 -19.61 -11.87 3.77
CA TRP A 29 -18.62 -11.80 4.85
C TRP A 29 -18.00 -13.18 5.12
N ASP A 30 -18.76 -14.26 4.89
CA ASP A 30 -18.33 -15.64 4.97
C ASP A 30 -17.12 -15.91 4.06
N LYS A 31 -17.16 -15.39 2.83
CA LYS A 31 -16.03 -15.47 1.89
C LYS A 31 -14.77 -14.75 2.38
N LEU A 32 -14.86 -13.86 3.38
CA LEU A 32 -13.70 -13.19 3.98
C LEU A 32 -13.08 -13.97 5.16
N VAL A 33 -13.84 -14.86 5.82
CA VAL A 33 -13.39 -15.56 7.04
C VAL A 33 -13.33 -17.09 6.92
N ASP A 34 -14.25 -17.71 6.19
CA ASP A 34 -14.44 -19.18 6.14
C ASP A 34 -13.44 -19.88 5.20
N TYR A 35 -12.14 -19.71 5.50
CA TYR A 35 -11.04 -20.43 4.88
C TYR A 35 -9.80 -20.49 5.78
N ASP A 36 -8.89 -21.42 5.44
CA ASP A 36 -7.65 -21.65 6.14
C ASP A 36 -6.68 -20.44 6.05
N GLY A 37 -6.09 -20.08 7.18
CA GLY A 37 -5.35 -18.82 7.36
C GLY A 37 -6.21 -17.59 7.67
N VAL A 38 -7.50 -17.77 7.99
CA VAL A 38 -8.34 -16.78 8.73
C VAL A 38 -9.12 -17.48 9.85
N ALA A 39 -10.19 -18.24 9.56
CA ALA A 39 -10.98 -18.94 10.59
C ALA A 39 -10.19 -20.01 11.36
N THR A 40 -9.15 -20.58 10.74
CA THR A 40 -8.22 -21.52 11.34
C THR A 40 -6.79 -21.23 10.88
N ASN A 41 -5.79 -21.69 11.64
CA ASN A 41 -4.35 -21.65 11.31
C ASN A 41 -3.83 -20.27 10.85
N LEU A 42 -4.27 -19.20 11.50
CA LEU A 42 -3.87 -17.81 11.19
C LEU A 42 -2.34 -17.64 11.35
N ASP A 43 -1.64 -17.47 10.23
CA ASP A 43 -0.21 -17.11 10.23
C ASP A 43 -0.02 -15.64 10.63
N PHE A 44 0.30 -15.43 11.91
CA PHE A 44 0.62 -14.11 12.48
C PHE A 44 1.92 -13.48 11.93
N ASN A 45 2.66 -14.17 11.07
CA ASN A 45 3.82 -13.64 10.33
C ASN A 45 3.53 -13.38 8.85
N SER A 46 2.31 -13.64 8.38
CA SER A 46 1.89 -13.28 7.02
C SER A 46 1.82 -11.75 6.87
N ALA A 47 2.04 -11.24 5.66
CA ALA A 47 2.03 -9.79 5.41
C ALA A 47 0.73 -9.10 5.87
N ALA A 48 -0.42 -9.75 5.67
CA ALA A 48 -1.71 -9.25 6.17
C ALA A 48 -1.77 -9.19 7.69
N ALA A 49 -1.27 -10.22 8.39
CA ALA A 49 -1.25 -10.21 9.86
C ALA A 49 -0.28 -9.14 10.39
N LEU A 50 0.92 -9.02 9.83
CA LEU A 50 1.91 -8.03 10.27
C LEU A 50 1.45 -6.58 10.05
N GLU A 51 0.63 -6.32 9.03
CA GLU A 51 0.13 -4.98 8.71
C GLU A 51 -1.22 -4.61 9.35
N PHE A 52 -2.06 -5.57 9.75
CA PHE A 52 -3.37 -5.29 10.37
C PHE A 52 -3.52 -5.79 11.81
N LEU A 53 -2.82 -6.88 12.14
CA LEU A 53 -2.75 -7.45 13.49
C LEU A 53 -1.44 -7.11 14.22
N GLY A 54 -0.51 -6.43 13.54
CA GLY A 54 0.80 -6.04 14.05
C GLY A 54 1.78 -7.22 14.19
N PRO A 55 3.05 -6.94 14.56
CA PRO A 55 4.06 -7.98 14.73
C PRO A 55 3.68 -9.08 15.72
N SER A 56 3.92 -10.33 15.33
CA SER A 56 3.63 -11.54 16.13
C SER A 56 4.25 -11.52 17.53
N GLY A 57 5.41 -10.88 17.70
CA GLY A 57 6.07 -10.70 19.00
C GLY A 57 5.38 -9.70 19.95
N LEU A 58 4.46 -8.86 19.46
CA LEU A 58 3.78 -7.79 20.21
C LEU A 58 2.27 -8.03 20.42
N ASN A 59 1.72 -9.03 19.73
CA ASN A 59 0.34 -9.49 19.91
C ASN A 59 0.25 -10.92 20.48
N LYS A 60 1.39 -11.55 20.81
CA LYS A 60 1.51 -12.97 21.18
C LYS A 60 0.46 -13.44 22.20
N ASP A 61 0.29 -12.70 23.28
CA ASP A 61 -0.60 -13.04 24.39
C ASP A 61 -2.10 -12.77 24.08
N GLN A 62 -2.38 -12.30 22.87
CA GLN A 62 -3.71 -12.04 22.30
C GLN A 62 -3.99 -12.92 21.05
N GLN A 63 -3.02 -13.69 20.55
CA GLN A 63 -3.18 -14.49 19.31
C GLN A 63 -4.29 -15.53 19.42
N GLN A 64 -4.49 -16.13 20.60
CA GLN A 64 -5.56 -17.11 20.82
C GLN A 64 -6.94 -16.45 20.79
N GLN A 65 -7.09 -15.27 21.38
CA GLN A 65 -8.31 -14.46 21.35
C GLN A 65 -8.63 -14.03 19.93
N ILE A 66 -7.66 -13.46 19.20
CA ILE A 66 -7.82 -13.04 17.80
C ILE A 66 -8.24 -14.23 16.92
N GLN A 67 -7.56 -15.38 17.03
CA GLN A 67 -7.94 -16.59 16.30
C GLN A 67 -9.34 -17.09 16.70
N ALA A 68 -9.69 -17.04 17.98
CA ALA A 68 -11.01 -17.44 18.47
C ALA A 68 -12.12 -16.53 17.94
N VAL A 69 -11.89 -15.22 17.80
CA VAL A 69 -12.84 -14.30 17.15
C VAL A 69 -13.12 -14.75 15.71
N PHE A 70 -12.10 -14.99 14.88
CA PHE A 70 -12.31 -15.46 13.49
C PHE A 70 -12.93 -16.86 13.38
N ASN A 71 -12.73 -17.73 14.37
CA ASN A 71 -13.37 -19.05 14.41
C ASN A 71 -14.85 -18.99 14.86
N ASN A 72 -15.17 -18.06 15.76
CA ASN A 72 -16.50 -17.92 16.38
C ASN A 72 -17.41 -16.94 15.63
N VAL A 73 -16.88 -16.05 14.78
CA VAL A 73 -17.65 -14.97 14.13
C VAL A 73 -18.69 -15.51 13.15
N ARG A 74 -19.90 -15.73 13.66
CA ARG A 74 -21.01 -16.36 12.94
C ARG A 74 -22.37 -15.84 13.43
N CYS A 75 -23.38 -16.03 12.60
CA CYS A 75 -24.80 -15.87 12.96
C CYS A 75 -25.60 -17.18 12.83
N ASP A 76 -24.95 -18.34 12.89
CA ASP A 76 -25.59 -19.66 12.91
C ASP A 76 -26.15 -20.03 14.31
N ASP A 77 -26.73 -19.05 15.02
CA ASP A 77 -27.37 -19.25 16.31
C ASP A 77 -28.79 -19.86 16.16
N PRO A 78 -29.02 -21.11 16.63
CA PRO A 78 -30.33 -21.73 16.61
C PRO A 78 -31.37 -21.04 17.52
N MET A 79 -30.96 -20.14 18.42
CA MET A 79 -31.87 -19.35 19.28
C MET A 79 -32.31 -18.00 18.67
N LYS A 80 -31.82 -17.64 17.46
CA LYS A 80 -32.16 -16.39 16.74
C LYS A 80 -31.79 -15.08 17.46
N TRP A 81 -30.73 -15.07 18.27
CA TRP A 81 -30.25 -13.88 18.98
C TRP A 81 -29.51 -12.88 18.08
N CYS A 82 -29.33 -13.17 16.80
CA CYS A 82 -28.87 -12.20 15.79
C CYS A 82 -30.03 -11.95 14.82
N THR A 83 -30.69 -10.80 14.94
CA THR A 83 -31.76 -10.39 14.02
C THR A 83 -31.41 -9.12 13.25
N THR A 84 -31.99 -8.96 12.06
CA THR A 84 -32.20 -7.62 11.48
C THR A 84 -33.50 -7.06 12.04
N ALA A 85 -33.51 -5.79 12.47
CA ALA A 85 -34.70 -5.16 13.04
C ALA A 85 -35.93 -5.29 12.11
N GLY A 86 -37.01 -5.89 12.62
CA GLY A 86 -38.27 -6.00 11.88
C GLY A 86 -38.97 -4.65 11.72
N GLU A 87 -39.73 -4.49 10.64
CA GLU A 87 -40.30 -3.23 10.13
C GLU A 87 -41.28 -2.49 11.08
N SER A 88 -41.52 -2.95 12.32
CA SER A 88 -42.51 -2.39 13.25
C SER A 88 -42.09 -1.09 13.93
N ASP A 89 -40.78 -0.83 14.03
CA ASP A 89 -40.21 0.32 14.71
C ASP A 89 -39.07 0.87 13.85
N GLU A 90 -39.31 1.91 13.04
CA GLU A 90 -38.30 2.50 12.15
C GLU A 90 -36.99 2.77 12.92
N PRO A 91 -35.90 2.03 12.64
CA PRO A 91 -34.63 2.26 13.31
C PRO A 91 -34.07 3.59 12.82
N LYS A 92 -34.17 4.63 13.67
CA LYS A 92 -33.67 5.97 13.33
C LYS A 92 -32.15 5.93 13.28
N CYS A 93 -31.62 5.60 12.11
CA CYS A 93 -30.22 5.70 11.74
C CYS A 93 -29.63 7.00 12.30
N PRO A 94 -28.77 6.93 13.33
CA PRO A 94 -28.44 8.11 14.11
C PRO A 94 -27.65 9.08 13.21
N PRO A 95 -28.06 10.36 13.15
CA PRO A 95 -27.26 11.36 12.44
C PRO A 95 -25.94 11.50 13.19
N LEU A 96 -24.82 11.34 12.49
CA LEU A 96 -23.50 11.57 13.06
C LEU A 96 -23.33 13.08 13.28
N VAL A 97 -23.63 13.53 14.50
CA VAL A 97 -23.51 14.93 14.91
C VAL A 97 -22.04 15.32 14.93
N SER A 98 -21.65 16.34 14.16
CA SER A 98 -20.28 16.84 14.19
C SER A 98 -19.97 17.50 15.55
N ALA A 99 -18.74 17.34 16.05
CA ALA A 99 -18.33 17.88 17.36
C ALA A 99 -18.45 19.42 17.48
N LYS A 100 -18.65 20.14 16.37
CA LYS A 100 -18.85 21.60 16.33
C LYS A 100 -20.32 22.03 16.33
N GLY A 101 -21.27 21.10 16.28
CA GLY A 101 -22.70 21.43 16.11
C GLY A 101 -23.06 21.94 14.70
N GLU A 102 -22.13 21.89 13.74
CA GLU A 102 -22.42 22.13 12.33
C GLU A 102 -23.19 20.93 11.76
N GLU A 103 -24.28 21.20 11.05
CA GLU A 103 -25.24 20.23 10.51
C GLU A 103 -24.70 19.50 9.26
N GLN A 104 -23.57 18.81 9.42
CA GLN A 104 -23.04 17.88 8.44
C GLN A 104 -23.42 16.46 8.82
N VAL A 105 -24.68 16.08 8.55
CA VAL A 105 -25.18 14.71 8.76
C VAL A 105 -24.40 13.75 7.86
N ILE A 106 -23.48 13.00 8.45
CA ILE A 106 -22.93 11.80 7.82
C ILE A 106 -23.93 10.66 8.11
N GLU A 107 -24.39 9.98 7.06
CA GLU A 107 -25.28 8.82 7.21
C GLU A 107 -24.46 7.60 7.68
N THR A 108 -24.57 7.28 8.96
CA THR A 108 -24.23 5.99 9.57
C THR A 108 -24.57 4.84 8.60
N ALA A 109 -23.63 3.92 8.33
CA ALA A 109 -23.81 2.85 7.35
C ALA A 109 -24.54 1.64 7.95
N ALA A 110 -24.10 1.20 9.13
CA ALA A 110 -24.82 0.26 9.97
C ALA A 110 -24.52 0.58 11.44
N TYR A 111 -25.16 -0.14 12.36
CA TYR A 111 -24.77 -0.19 13.76
C TYR A 111 -25.29 -1.46 14.43
N VAL A 112 -24.67 -1.84 15.54
CA VAL A 112 -25.04 -3.00 16.37
C VAL A 112 -25.67 -2.59 17.71
N ARG A 113 -26.55 -3.45 18.25
CA ARG A 113 -27.01 -3.38 19.65
C ARG A 113 -26.74 -4.69 20.38
N ASN A 114 -26.20 -4.64 21.60
CA ASN A 114 -25.87 -5.80 22.44
C ASN A 114 -26.30 -5.62 23.91
N PRO A 115 -26.95 -6.66 24.48
CA PRO A 115 -28.21 -7.17 23.96
C PRO A 115 -29.29 -6.09 24.13
N PHE A 116 -30.20 -5.95 23.17
CA PHE A 116 -31.39 -5.12 23.33
C PHE A 116 -32.51 -5.93 24.03
N GLU A 117 -33.16 -5.31 25.01
CA GLU A 117 -34.35 -5.85 25.68
C GLU A 117 -35.61 -5.29 25.02
N LYS A 118 -36.43 -6.18 24.42
CA LYS A 118 -37.75 -5.82 23.87
C LYS A 118 -38.82 -6.67 24.56
N GLY A 119 -39.46 -6.11 25.58
CA GLY A 119 -40.36 -6.88 26.45
C GLY A 119 -39.57 -7.84 27.33
N ASN A 120 -39.82 -9.15 27.19
CA ASN A 120 -39.07 -10.19 27.92
C ASN A 120 -37.89 -10.76 27.13
N ASP A 121 -37.80 -10.48 25.82
CA ASP A 121 -36.82 -11.08 24.93
C ASP A 121 -35.53 -10.26 24.88
N LYS A 122 -34.39 -10.96 24.87
CA LYS A 122 -33.05 -10.40 24.70
C LYS A 122 -32.47 -10.89 23.38
N PHE A 123 -32.18 -9.97 22.47
CA PHE A 123 -31.48 -10.27 21.22
C PHE A 123 -30.43 -9.20 20.95
N SER A 124 -29.39 -9.57 20.21
CA SER A 124 -28.55 -8.60 19.52
C SER A 124 -29.05 -8.41 18.09
N GLU A 125 -28.70 -7.29 17.47
CA GLU A 125 -29.08 -6.99 16.10
C GLU A 125 -28.02 -6.15 15.39
N ILE A 126 -28.00 -6.28 14.07
CA ILE A 126 -27.36 -5.31 13.16
C ILE A 126 -28.48 -4.55 12.45
N THR A 127 -28.48 -3.23 12.55
CA THR A 127 -29.33 -2.35 11.75
C THR A 127 -28.54 -1.83 10.56
N PHE A 128 -29.07 -2.02 9.35
CA PHE A 128 -28.48 -1.49 8.11
C PHE A 128 -29.17 -0.19 7.70
N CYS A 129 -28.37 0.85 7.46
CA CYS A 129 -28.84 2.20 7.16
C CYS A 129 -28.68 2.56 5.68
N ARG A 130 -29.41 3.59 5.24
CA ARG A 130 -29.62 3.89 3.80
C ARG A 130 -28.31 3.98 2.99
N SER A 131 -27.28 4.61 3.53
CA SER A 131 -25.99 4.79 2.85
C SER A 131 -25.31 3.46 2.49
N VAL A 132 -25.51 2.39 3.26
CA VAL A 132 -24.89 1.07 3.00
C VAL A 132 -25.35 0.46 1.69
N PHE A 133 -26.60 0.69 1.28
CA PHE A 133 -27.14 0.19 0.02
C PHE A 133 -26.60 0.94 -1.21
N SER A 134 -25.79 1.99 -1.02
CA SER A 134 -25.05 2.67 -2.10
C SER A 134 -23.60 2.17 -2.30
N LEU A 135 -23.15 1.24 -1.43
CA LEU A 135 -21.81 0.69 -1.44
C LEU A 135 -21.67 -0.48 -2.43
N ARG A 136 -20.43 -0.83 -2.77
CA ARG A 136 -20.14 -1.94 -3.68
C ARG A 136 -20.31 -3.28 -3.00
N ASN A 137 -20.82 -4.24 -3.76
CA ASN A 137 -20.80 -5.64 -3.38
C ASN A 137 -19.37 -6.21 -3.50
N LEU A 138 -19.03 -7.26 -2.73
CA LEU A 138 -17.69 -7.86 -2.73
C LEU A 138 -17.19 -8.24 -4.14
N GLY A 139 -18.05 -8.79 -5.00
CA GLY A 139 -17.67 -9.12 -6.39
C GLY A 139 -17.28 -7.89 -7.22
N ASN A 140 -18.04 -6.80 -7.09
CA ASN A 140 -17.81 -5.53 -7.76
C ASN A 140 -16.56 -4.81 -7.20
N ALA A 141 -16.32 -4.90 -5.89
CA ALA A 141 -15.10 -4.40 -5.25
C ALA A 141 -13.86 -5.17 -5.74
N MET A 142 -13.91 -6.51 -5.77
CA MET A 142 -12.83 -7.35 -6.30
C MET A 142 -12.56 -7.08 -7.79
N ALA A 143 -13.61 -6.87 -8.60
CA ALA A 143 -13.48 -6.48 -10.00
C ALA A 143 -12.92 -5.05 -10.17
N HIS A 144 -13.28 -4.12 -9.27
CA HIS A 144 -12.79 -2.74 -9.29
C HIS A 144 -11.30 -2.64 -8.91
N GLY A 145 -10.86 -3.35 -7.87
CA GLY A 145 -9.45 -3.35 -7.45
C GLY A 145 -8.53 -4.09 -8.41
N SER A 146 -8.97 -5.21 -8.99
CA SER A 146 -8.14 -6.01 -9.91
C SER A 146 -8.17 -5.56 -11.38
N GLY A 147 -9.17 -4.76 -11.78
CA GLY A 147 -9.38 -4.27 -13.15
C GLY A 147 -8.33 -3.31 -13.72
N PRO A 148 -7.78 -2.34 -12.94
CA PRO A 148 -6.73 -1.44 -13.41
C PRO A 148 -5.50 -2.19 -13.93
N LYS A 149 -4.90 -1.74 -15.04
CA LYS A 149 -3.64 -2.30 -15.53
C LYS A 149 -2.42 -1.86 -14.72
N ASN A 150 -2.50 -0.71 -14.05
CA ASN A 150 -1.41 -0.16 -13.24
C ASN A 150 -1.25 -0.98 -11.93
N PRO A 151 -0.06 -1.53 -11.63
CA PRO A 151 0.15 -2.37 -10.44
C PRO A 151 -0.01 -1.60 -9.12
N ILE A 152 0.25 -0.29 -9.08
CA ILE A 152 0.02 0.55 -7.89
C ILE A 152 -1.48 0.58 -7.56
N LEU A 153 -2.35 0.75 -8.57
CA LEU A 153 -3.79 0.74 -8.38
C LEU A 153 -4.33 -0.64 -8.00
N LYS A 154 -3.72 -1.71 -8.51
CA LYS A 154 -4.01 -3.09 -8.09
C LYS A 154 -3.59 -3.40 -6.66
N ALA A 155 -2.48 -2.82 -6.20
CA ALA A 155 -1.94 -3.05 -4.86
C ALA A 155 -2.64 -2.24 -3.76
N ASN A 156 -3.57 -1.35 -4.10
CA ASN A 156 -4.30 -0.50 -3.17
C ASN A 156 -5.56 -1.21 -2.62
N LEU A 157 -5.51 -1.62 -1.35
CA LEU A 157 -6.60 -2.28 -0.63
C LEU A 157 -7.88 -1.44 -0.60
N ASN A 158 -7.78 -0.10 -0.57
CA ASN A 158 -8.93 0.81 -0.61
C ASN A 158 -9.83 0.59 -1.85
N ASN A 159 -9.28 0.04 -2.94
CA ASN A 159 -10.05 -0.25 -4.15
C ASN A 159 -10.90 -1.54 -4.04
N TYR A 160 -10.64 -2.36 -3.03
CA TYR A 160 -11.34 -3.62 -2.71
C TYR A 160 -12.31 -3.48 -1.52
N GLU A 161 -12.31 -2.33 -0.82
CA GLU A 161 -13.35 -1.99 0.15
C GLU A 161 -14.70 -1.78 -0.57
N GLY A 162 -15.80 -2.24 0.05
CA GLY A 162 -17.16 -1.97 -0.42
C GLY A 162 -17.49 -0.47 -0.39
N ARG A 163 -16.86 0.26 0.53
CA ARG A 163 -17.05 1.69 0.83
C ARG A 163 -16.73 2.65 -0.34
N GLY A 164 -16.07 2.18 -1.41
CA GLY A 164 -15.57 2.98 -2.54
C GLY A 164 -16.62 3.57 -3.50
N LYS A 165 -16.64 4.92 -3.64
CA LYS A 165 -17.36 5.71 -4.67
C LYS A 165 -18.77 5.19 -5.04
N SER A 166 -19.76 5.68 -4.30
CA SER A 166 -21.19 5.69 -4.63
C SER A 166 -21.46 5.88 -6.13
N MET A 167 -22.34 5.05 -6.71
CA MET A 167 -22.79 5.21 -8.09
C MET A 167 -23.48 6.57 -8.28
N SER A 168 -23.19 7.23 -9.41
CA SER A 168 -23.75 8.56 -9.72
C SER A 168 -25.28 8.54 -9.68
N SER A 169 -25.87 9.53 -9.00
CA SER A 169 -27.31 9.73 -8.77
C SER A 169 -28.15 9.97 -10.02
N ASN A 170 -27.59 9.73 -11.21
CA ASN A 170 -28.20 9.99 -12.52
C ASN A 170 -28.58 8.69 -13.25
N ILE A 171 -28.38 7.52 -12.64
CA ILE A 171 -28.98 6.27 -13.12
C ILE A 171 -30.46 6.29 -12.73
N GLY A 172 -31.34 6.15 -13.73
CA GLY A 172 -32.79 6.15 -13.54
C GLY A 172 -33.28 4.95 -12.71
N LEU A 173 -34.57 4.99 -12.35
CA LEU A 173 -35.23 4.01 -11.47
C LEU A 173 -35.49 2.64 -12.14
N ASP A 174 -34.46 2.00 -12.68
CA ASP A 174 -34.45 0.55 -12.93
C ASP A 174 -34.31 -0.18 -11.59
N LEU A 175 -35.43 -0.29 -10.88
CA LEU A 175 -35.59 -1.25 -9.79
C LEU A 175 -35.32 -2.68 -10.33
N ILE A 176 -34.98 -3.61 -9.43
CA ILE A 176 -34.66 -5.03 -9.71
C ILE A 176 -33.17 -5.31 -10.06
N ALA A 177 -32.26 -4.38 -9.76
CA ALA A 177 -30.86 -4.70 -9.42
C ALA A 177 -30.71 -5.12 -7.93
N TYR A 178 -31.59 -6.01 -7.45
CA TYR A 178 -31.86 -6.24 -6.02
C TYR A 178 -30.76 -7.03 -5.26
N PHE A 179 -30.22 -6.38 -4.21
CA PHE A 179 -29.56 -6.91 -2.99
C PHE A 179 -28.44 -7.98 -3.13
N THR A 180 -27.20 -7.58 -2.80
CA THR A 180 -25.96 -8.34 -2.46
C THR A 180 -24.82 -7.29 -2.38
N TYR A 181 -23.66 -7.39 -1.72
CA TYR A 181 -22.93 -8.35 -0.86
C TYR A 181 -21.98 -7.46 -0.02
N LEU A 182 -22.42 -6.92 1.11
CA LEU A 182 -21.72 -5.86 1.86
C LEU A 182 -20.66 -6.42 2.83
N ALA A 183 -19.78 -7.27 2.31
CA ALA A 183 -18.98 -8.22 3.09
C ALA A 183 -18.09 -7.58 4.17
N ASP A 184 -17.42 -6.46 3.86
CA ASP A 184 -16.57 -5.73 4.80
C ASP A 184 -17.38 -5.05 5.90
N THR A 185 -18.43 -4.32 5.54
CA THR A 185 -19.28 -3.60 6.50
C THR A 185 -20.10 -4.57 7.35
N PHE A 186 -20.58 -5.69 6.79
CA PHE A 186 -21.26 -6.72 7.57
C PHE A 186 -20.31 -7.41 8.56
N LEU A 187 -19.06 -7.68 8.16
CA LEU A 187 -18.04 -8.29 9.03
C LEU A 187 -17.60 -7.36 10.17
N HIS A 188 -17.46 -6.06 9.89
CA HIS A 188 -17.24 -5.01 10.88
C HIS A 188 -18.31 -5.05 11.99
N GLU A 189 -19.59 -4.99 11.61
CA GLU A 189 -20.71 -5.06 12.56
C GLU A 189 -20.79 -6.42 13.28
N LEU A 190 -20.48 -7.54 12.60
CA LEU A 190 -20.41 -8.86 13.23
C LEU A 190 -19.43 -8.87 14.42
N PHE A 191 -18.27 -8.21 14.30
CA PHE A 191 -17.30 -8.17 15.39
C PHE A 191 -17.79 -7.36 16.61
N HIS A 192 -18.72 -6.42 16.45
CA HIS A 192 -19.34 -5.78 17.62
C HIS A 192 -20.26 -6.74 18.39
N LEU A 193 -20.84 -7.76 17.77
CA LEU A 193 -21.80 -8.66 18.44
C LEU A 193 -21.10 -9.50 19.53
N ASP A 194 -21.49 -9.31 20.79
CA ASP A 194 -20.89 -10.02 21.93
C ASP A 194 -21.01 -11.56 21.83
N LEU A 195 -21.98 -12.04 21.04
CA LEU A 195 -22.18 -13.45 20.73
C LEU A 195 -21.17 -13.96 19.67
N ALA A 196 -21.03 -13.25 18.55
CA ALA A 196 -20.16 -13.66 17.44
C ALA A 196 -18.67 -13.45 17.75
N ALA A 197 -18.33 -12.34 18.42
CA ALA A 197 -16.98 -12.11 18.95
C ALA A 197 -16.66 -12.96 20.19
N ASN A 198 -17.66 -13.59 20.81
CA ASN A 198 -17.55 -14.26 22.11
C ASN A 198 -16.90 -13.34 23.18
N SER A 199 -17.41 -12.11 23.27
CA SER A 199 -16.89 -11.03 24.11
C SER A 199 -17.81 -10.58 25.24
N LYS A 200 -18.90 -11.31 25.48
CA LYS A 200 -19.89 -11.02 26.52
C LYS A 200 -19.22 -10.81 27.89
N ASN A 201 -19.47 -9.66 28.52
CA ASN A 201 -18.83 -9.24 29.78
C ASN A 201 -17.29 -9.14 29.72
N ASN A 202 -16.70 -8.96 28.52
CA ASN A 202 -15.26 -9.04 28.25
C ASN A 202 -14.64 -10.41 28.56
N SER A 203 -15.35 -11.52 28.32
CA SER A 203 -14.80 -12.87 28.51
C SER A 203 -15.40 -13.89 27.53
N PRO A 204 -14.60 -14.81 26.95
CA PRO A 204 -13.14 -14.90 27.03
C PRO A 204 -12.41 -13.77 26.27
N ASN A 205 -13.06 -13.16 25.26
CA ASN A 205 -12.49 -12.06 24.51
C ASN A 205 -12.93 -10.71 25.11
N PRO A 206 -12.11 -9.64 25.03
CA PRO A 206 -12.59 -8.29 25.33
C PRO A 206 -13.60 -7.83 24.28
N GLN A 207 -14.44 -6.86 24.63
CA GLN A 207 -15.38 -6.26 23.67
C GLN A 207 -14.62 -5.51 22.57
N ILE A 208 -15.00 -5.80 21.33
CA ILE A 208 -14.50 -5.21 20.08
C ILE A 208 -15.42 -4.03 19.72
N ARG A 209 -14.84 -2.92 19.30
CA ARG A 209 -15.56 -1.65 19.10
C ARG A 209 -14.90 -0.79 18.04
N ASP A 210 -15.61 0.28 17.71
CA ASP A 210 -15.10 1.55 17.15
C ASP A 210 -13.89 2.09 17.94
N LEU A 211 -12.70 1.53 17.77
CA LEU A 211 -11.53 2.00 18.50
C LEU A 211 -11.12 3.37 17.97
N LEU A 212 -10.79 4.32 18.86
CA LEU A 212 -10.18 5.57 18.46
C LEU A 212 -8.67 5.54 18.70
N ILE A 213 -7.93 6.12 17.77
CA ILE A 213 -6.52 6.47 17.94
C ILE A 213 -6.34 7.98 17.91
N LYS A 214 -5.49 8.49 18.80
CA LYS A 214 -5.05 9.89 18.85
C LYS A 214 -3.65 10.00 18.30
N PHE A 215 -3.47 10.90 17.34
CA PHE A 215 -2.14 11.20 16.80
C PHE A 215 -2.02 12.67 16.44
N ARG A 216 -0.77 13.12 16.28
CA ARG A 216 -0.45 14.49 15.93
C ARG A 216 -0.38 14.64 14.41
N ILE A 217 -0.87 15.74 13.88
CA ILE A 217 -0.99 16.02 12.44
C ILE A 217 -0.54 17.46 12.12
N GLY A 218 -0.61 17.83 10.83
CA GLY A 218 -0.38 19.20 10.38
C GLY A 218 0.84 19.35 9.48
N SER A 219 0.84 20.43 8.70
CA SER A 219 1.83 20.70 7.64
C SER A 219 2.61 21.98 7.89
N GLY A 220 3.85 22.03 7.41
CA GLY A 220 4.68 23.25 7.45
C GLY A 220 4.90 23.77 8.86
N LYS A 221 4.43 24.99 9.15
CA LYS A 221 4.60 25.64 10.46
C LYS A 221 3.85 24.96 11.60
N ASP A 222 2.84 24.14 11.31
CA ASP A 222 1.95 23.53 12.30
C ASP A 222 2.08 22.00 12.38
N ARG A 223 3.15 21.46 11.78
CA ARG A 223 3.56 20.06 11.85
C ARG A 223 3.63 19.58 13.30
N GLY A 224 2.75 18.63 13.65
CA GLY A 224 2.70 17.99 14.95
C GLY A 224 2.05 18.80 16.07
N LYS A 225 1.46 19.98 15.77
CA LYS A 225 0.75 20.79 16.78
C LYS A 225 -0.72 20.41 16.93
N ILE A 226 -1.36 20.06 15.81
CA ILE A 226 -2.76 19.66 15.78
C ILE A 226 -2.82 18.21 16.26
N THR A 227 -3.77 17.88 17.13
CA THR A 227 -3.93 16.53 17.69
C THR A 227 -5.41 16.19 17.72
N LYS A 228 -5.80 15.02 17.20
CA LYS A 228 -7.20 14.61 17.07
C LYS A 228 -7.37 13.13 17.35
N TRP A 229 -8.48 12.75 18.00
CA TRP A 229 -8.94 11.37 18.03
C TRP A 229 -9.58 11.02 16.70
N THR A 230 -9.35 9.81 16.20
CA THR A 230 -9.74 9.32 14.88
C THR A 230 -10.15 7.86 15.02
N LYS A 231 -11.36 7.49 14.57
CA LYS A 231 -11.76 6.07 14.47
C LYS A 231 -10.78 5.28 13.59
N VAL A 232 -10.45 4.06 13.98
CA VAL A 232 -9.53 3.14 13.26
C VAL A 232 -10.25 2.53 12.04
N TYR A 233 -10.69 3.37 11.10
CA TYR A 233 -11.50 2.97 9.94
C TYR A 233 -10.67 2.90 8.64
N GLY A 234 -10.92 1.84 7.87
CA GLY A 234 -10.33 1.57 6.57
C GLY A 234 -8.85 1.18 6.64
N ALA A 235 -8.33 0.67 5.52
CA ALA A 235 -6.98 0.09 5.48
C ALA A 235 -5.88 1.06 5.97
N ARG A 236 -6.00 2.36 5.65
CA ARG A 236 -5.01 3.40 6.01
C ARG A 236 -4.84 3.56 7.53
N VAL A 237 -5.92 3.51 8.29
CA VAL A 237 -5.89 3.80 9.74
C VAL A 237 -5.68 2.52 10.55
N ALA A 238 -6.23 1.39 10.12
CA ALA A 238 -5.96 0.07 10.70
C ALA A 238 -4.45 -0.26 10.68
N LYS A 239 -3.76 0.04 9.57
CA LYS A 239 -2.29 -0.08 9.51
C LYS A 239 -1.56 0.87 10.46
N VAL A 240 -2.09 2.08 10.71
CA VAL A 240 -1.49 3.03 11.67
C VAL A 240 -1.64 2.54 13.11
N LEU A 241 -2.71 1.82 13.45
CA LEU A 241 -2.76 1.10 14.74
C LEU A 241 -1.65 0.03 14.78
N ALA A 242 -1.59 -0.86 13.79
CA ALA A 242 -0.67 -2.00 13.76
C ALA A 242 0.84 -1.64 13.68
N ARG A 243 1.18 -0.47 13.15
CA ARG A 243 2.57 -0.05 12.84
C ARG A 243 3.28 0.70 13.99
N PHE A 244 2.58 1.04 15.08
CA PHE A 244 3.09 1.94 16.14
C PHE A 244 2.89 1.38 17.56
N GLN A 245 3.75 1.79 18.49
CA GLN A 245 3.60 1.48 19.92
C GLN A 245 2.55 2.36 20.61
N PRO A 246 1.87 1.85 21.65
CA PRO A 246 1.12 2.68 22.61
C PRO A 246 1.97 3.79 23.24
N TRP A 247 1.48 5.04 23.24
CA TRP A 247 2.16 6.14 23.91
C TRP A 247 1.93 6.11 25.42
N ARG A 248 2.91 5.59 26.16
CA ARG A 248 2.93 5.59 27.65
C ARG A 248 1.70 4.90 28.27
N MET A 249 1.25 3.81 27.67
CA MET A 249 0.20 2.93 28.22
C MET A 249 0.83 1.63 28.73
N ASP A 250 0.25 1.05 29.78
CA ASP A 250 0.70 -0.22 30.35
C ASP A 250 0.26 -1.45 29.53
N GLN A 251 -0.66 -1.23 28.57
CA GLN A 251 -1.24 -2.26 27.70
C GLN A 251 -0.39 -2.53 26.47
N SER A 252 -0.35 -3.78 26.02
CA SER A 252 0.33 -4.19 24.78
C SER A 252 -0.33 -3.58 23.54
N LEU A 253 0.38 -3.58 22.41
CA LEU A 253 -0.23 -3.28 21.12
C LEU A 253 -1.33 -4.29 20.76
N GLY A 254 -1.10 -5.58 21.03
CA GLY A 254 -2.10 -6.64 20.82
C GLY A 254 -3.41 -6.40 21.57
N TYR A 255 -3.37 -5.79 22.76
CA TYR A 255 -4.57 -5.46 23.54
C TYR A 255 -5.52 -4.50 22.82
N PHE A 256 -4.99 -3.53 22.08
CA PHE A 256 -5.78 -2.60 21.28
C PHE A 256 -6.24 -3.22 19.96
N ILE A 257 -5.35 -3.95 19.29
CA ILE A 257 -5.62 -4.60 18.00
C ILE A 257 -6.75 -5.63 18.08
N GLN A 258 -6.76 -6.50 19.11
CA GLN A 258 -7.84 -7.49 19.30
C GLN A 258 -9.22 -6.84 19.56
N ARG A 259 -9.28 -5.52 19.75
CA ARG A 259 -10.50 -4.73 20.04
C ARG A 259 -10.90 -3.81 18.89
N SER A 260 -10.15 -3.76 17.79
CA SER A 260 -10.54 -3.01 16.58
C SER A 260 -11.15 -3.93 15.53
N ASP A 261 -12.47 -3.84 15.49
CA ASP A 261 -13.36 -4.07 14.34
C ASP A 261 -12.70 -4.03 12.95
N ASP A 262 -12.18 -2.89 12.53
CA ASP A 262 -11.67 -2.65 11.18
C ASP A 262 -10.24 -3.17 11.02
N SER A 263 -9.44 -3.31 12.08
CA SER A 263 -8.19 -4.10 12.02
C SER A 263 -8.46 -5.58 11.69
N LEU A 264 -9.47 -6.18 12.34
CA LEU A 264 -9.87 -7.57 12.06
C LEU A 264 -10.52 -7.70 10.67
N THR A 265 -11.35 -6.73 10.28
CA THR A 265 -12.03 -6.71 8.97
C THR A 265 -11.04 -6.50 7.82
N MET A 266 -10.10 -5.56 7.95
CA MET A 266 -9.08 -5.31 6.92
C MET A 266 -8.06 -6.44 6.83
N PHE A 267 -7.73 -7.14 7.93
CA PHE A 267 -6.97 -8.38 7.88
C PHE A 267 -7.68 -9.43 6.99
N ALA A 268 -8.95 -9.72 7.27
CA ALA A 268 -9.74 -10.71 6.53
C ALA A 268 -9.88 -10.33 5.03
N LEU A 269 -10.14 -9.06 4.73
CA LEU A 269 -10.20 -8.54 3.36
C LEU A 269 -8.84 -8.66 2.64
N ALA A 270 -7.74 -8.26 3.29
CA ALA A 270 -6.41 -8.32 2.69
C ALA A 270 -5.93 -9.76 2.45
N ARG A 271 -6.25 -10.69 3.35
CA ARG A 271 -6.05 -12.14 3.17
C ARG A 271 -6.87 -12.67 1.98
N TYR A 272 -8.12 -12.23 1.81
CA TYR A 272 -8.98 -12.64 0.70
C TYR A 272 -8.46 -12.12 -0.65
N VAL A 273 -8.04 -10.85 -0.72
CA VAL A 273 -7.38 -10.27 -1.90
C VAL A 273 -6.09 -11.04 -2.24
N GLN A 274 -5.27 -11.34 -1.22
CA GLN A 274 -4.03 -12.11 -1.39
C GLN A 274 -4.30 -13.53 -1.92
N GLN A 275 -5.31 -14.23 -1.38
CA GLN A 275 -5.69 -15.57 -1.82
C GLN A 275 -6.23 -15.57 -3.27
N LYS A 276 -7.04 -14.56 -3.65
CA LYS A 276 -7.67 -14.51 -4.98
C LYS A 276 -6.74 -14.07 -6.11
N PHE A 277 -5.68 -13.32 -5.84
CA PHE A 277 -4.80 -12.79 -6.89
C PHE A 277 -3.31 -13.14 -6.74
N GLY A 278 -2.89 -13.81 -5.67
CA GLY A 278 -1.52 -14.29 -5.46
C GLY A 278 -0.49 -13.23 -5.05
N TYR A 279 -0.87 -11.95 -4.98
CA TYR A 279 -0.06 -10.85 -4.46
C TYR A 279 -0.73 -10.20 -3.25
N TYR A 280 0.05 -9.65 -2.33
CA TYR A 280 -0.48 -8.91 -1.19
C TYR A 280 -0.64 -7.41 -1.52
N PRO A 281 -1.80 -6.78 -1.22
CA PRO A 281 -2.03 -5.36 -1.47
C PRO A 281 -1.35 -4.47 -0.41
N TYR A 282 -0.08 -4.12 -0.64
CA TYR A 282 0.73 -3.31 0.28
C TYR A 282 0.28 -1.85 0.46
N ILE A 283 -0.61 -1.32 -0.40
CA ILE A 283 -1.09 0.06 -0.33
C ILE A 283 -2.47 0.07 0.40
N PRO A 284 -2.76 1.02 1.32
CA PRO A 284 -1.94 2.15 1.76
C PRO A 284 -0.65 1.73 2.47
N ILE A 285 0.45 2.43 2.20
CA ILE A 285 1.78 2.06 2.69
C ILE A 285 2.35 3.08 3.68
N ILE A 286 3.03 2.61 4.74
CA ILE A 286 3.52 3.47 5.84
C ILE A 286 5.05 3.64 5.80
N TYR A 287 5.53 4.88 5.82
CA TYR A 287 6.95 5.24 5.69
C TYR A 287 7.44 6.26 6.73
N ASP A 288 8.70 6.09 7.14
CA ASP A 288 9.37 6.93 8.13
C ASP A 288 9.55 8.39 7.67
N GLN A 289 9.65 8.68 6.36
CA GLN A 289 9.62 10.04 5.76
C GLN A 289 9.04 10.07 4.33
N ILE A 290 8.52 11.23 3.88
CA ILE A 290 8.03 11.44 2.49
C ILE A 290 9.17 11.32 1.47
N GLN A 291 10.37 11.76 1.84
CA GLN A 291 11.57 11.77 1.00
C GLN A 291 12.11 10.36 0.72
N GLU A 292 11.72 9.37 1.54
CA GLU A 292 12.14 7.97 1.45
C GLU A 292 11.11 7.09 0.73
N LEU A 293 10.00 7.68 0.25
CA LEU A 293 8.97 6.96 -0.50
C LEU A 293 9.55 6.40 -1.81
N PRO A 294 9.50 5.09 -2.06
CA PRO A 294 9.96 4.52 -3.33
C PRO A 294 8.96 4.72 -4.49
N LEU A 295 7.78 5.26 -4.19
CA LEU A 295 6.63 5.45 -5.07
C LEU A 295 5.96 6.79 -4.74
N ILE A 296 5.61 7.61 -5.74
CA ILE A 296 4.61 8.67 -5.50
C ILE A 296 3.25 8.01 -5.32
N PRO A 297 2.41 8.49 -4.37
CA PRO A 297 1.03 8.04 -4.27
C PRO A 297 0.32 8.11 -5.64
N PRO A 298 -0.37 7.03 -6.09
CA PRO A 298 -0.95 6.95 -7.43
C PRO A 298 -1.76 8.19 -7.77
N ARG A 299 -1.61 8.73 -8.98
CA ARG A 299 -2.35 9.94 -9.36
C ARG A 299 -3.85 9.65 -9.49
N ASP A 300 -4.66 10.56 -8.97
CA ASP A 300 -6.12 10.49 -8.99
C ASP A 300 -6.69 10.86 -10.36
N SER A 301 -8.02 10.93 -10.46
CA SER A 301 -8.73 11.33 -11.69
C SER A 301 -8.38 12.73 -12.20
N ASP A 302 -7.72 13.54 -11.38
CA ASP A 302 -7.45 14.96 -11.61
C ASP A 302 -5.93 15.21 -11.73
N ASP A 303 -5.15 14.13 -11.98
CA ASP A 303 -3.67 14.08 -12.07
C ASP A 303 -2.92 14.48 -10.77
N ARG A 304 -3.59 14.46 -9.62
CA ARG A 304 -3.00 14.79 -8.31
C ARG A 304 -2.59 13.54 -7.54
N PRO A 305 -1.47 13.52 -6.79
CA PRO A 305 -1.11 12.34 -5.99
C PRO A 305 -2.19 12.00 -4.94
N ASP A 306 -2.68 10.75 -4.93
CA ASP A 306 -3.59 10.24 -3.91
C ASP A 306 -2.84 10.00 -2.59
N TRP A 307 -2.66 11.06 -1.81
CA TRP A 307 -1.96 10.99 -0.52
C TRP A 307 -2.58 10.02 0.49
N SER A 308 -3.78 9.49 0.25
CA SER A 308 -4.38 8.43 1.09
C SER A 308 -3.75 7.05 0.91
N SER A 309 -3.17 6.78 -0.26
CA SER A 309 -2.40 5.58 -0.56
C SER A 309 -1.07 5.54 0.22
N VAL A 310 -0.74 6.59 0.96
CA VAL A 310 0.50 6.72 1.73
C VAL A 310 0.19 7.19 3.16
N VAL A 311 1.03 6.80 4.10
CA VAL A 311 1.16 7.41 5.42
C VAL A 311 2.63 7.72 5.63
N ALA A 312 2.97 8.98 5.82
CA ALA A 312 4.33 9.43 6.09
C ALA A 312 4.37 10.24 7.38
N PHE A 313 5.36 9.98 8.23
CA PHE A 313 5.41 10.50 9.58
C PHE A 313 6.75 11.17 9.95
N ALA A 314 6.86 11.63 11.20
CA ALA A 314 8.05 12.22 11.75
C ALA A 314 8.45 11.43 13.00
N LYS A 315 9.53 10.65 12.91
CA LYS A 315 10.03 9.82 14.02
C LYS A 315 10.46 10.70 15.19
N SER A 316 9.86 10.46 16.36
CA SER A 316 10.23 11.08 17.63
C SER A 316 10.32 10.01 18.71
N ASN A 317 11.34 10.09 19.56
CA ASN A 317 11.54 9.17 20.68
C ASN A 317 11.02 9.73 22.01
N THR A 318 10.71 11.03 22.07
CA THR A 318 10.37 11.77 23.30
C THR A 318 8.93 12.29 23.31
N GLU A 319 8.24 12.25 22.17
CA GLU A 319 6.87 12.75 21.98
C GLU A 319 6.08 11.83 21.03
N PRO A 320 4.73 11.85 21.08
CA PRO A 320 3.88 11.14 20.11
C PRO A 320 4.24 11.44 18.66
N THR A 321 4.09 10.46 17.77
CA THR A 321 4.43 10.64 16.36
C THR A 321 3.56 11.70 15.69
N ALA A 322 4.21 12.57 14.89
CA ALA A 322 3.54 13.55 14.04
C ALA A 322 3.48 13.09 12.58
N PHE A 323 2.26 12.91 12.05
CA PHE A 323 2.02 12.54 10.66
C PHE A 323 2.09 13.77 9.74
N ILE A 324 2.78 13.64 8.61
CA ILE A 324 3.10 14.76 7.70
C ILE A 324 2.02 14.92 6.62
N ASN A 325 1.51 13.82 6.09
CA ASN A 325 0.44 13.80 5.08
C ASN A 325 -0.94 13.50 5.69
N PHE A 326 -1.13 13.82 6.97
CA PHE A 326 -2.46 14.00 7.56
C PHE A 326 -2.65 15.49 7.86
N THR A 327 -3.79 16.04 7.47
CA THR A 327 -4.22 17.41 7.74
C THR A 327 -5.67 17.40 8.19
N GLU A 328 -6.16 18.46 8.84
CA GLU A 328 -7.59 18.58 9.20
C GLU A 328 -8.53 18.65 7.97
N THR A 329 -7.96 18.85 6.78
CA THR A 329 -8.69 19.00 5.52
C THR A 329 -8.38 17.91 4.50
N GLU A 330 -7.58 16.89 4.86
CA GLU A 330 -7.39 15.69 4.04
C GLU A 330 -8.76 15.07 3.77
N PRO A 331 -9.25 15.07 2.52
CA PRO A 331 -10.48 14.39 2.20
C PRO A 331 -10.30 12.92 2.51
N SER A 332 -11.33 12.30 3.10
CA SER A 332 -11.53 10.86 2.96
C SER A 332 -11.32 10.49 1.48
N SER A 333 -10.43 9.54 1.18
CA SER A 333 -10.18 9.12 -0.22
C SER A 333 -11.38 8.44 -0.87
N LEU A 334 -12.40 8.15 -0.06
CA LEU A 334 -13.77 8.22 -0.49
C LEU A 334 -14.14 9.65 -0.92
N LYS A 335 -13.87 9.98 -2.20
CA LYS A 335 -14.58 11.02 -2.99
C LYS A 335 -16.07 10.63 -3.18
N SER A 336 -16.72 10.30 -2.07
CA SER A 336 -18.11 9.88 -1.86
C SER A 336 -18.37 9.93 -0.35
N GLY A 337 -18.75 11.11 0.16
CA GLY A 337 -19.18 11.28 1.56
C GLY A 337 -18.10 11.11 2.63
N LYS A 338 -17.46 12.23 2.98
CA LYS A 338 -17.12 12.67 4.35
C LYS A 338 -17.43 11.68 5.50
N CYS A 339 -16.55 11.41 6.46
CA CYS A 339 -15.21 11.91 6.78
C CYS A 339 -14.48 10.87 7.64
N THR A 340 -13.16 11.02 7.82
CA THR A 340 -12.52 10.58 9.07
C THR A 340 -13.17 11.34 10.22
N ILE A 341 -14.00 10.67 11.03
CA ILE A 341 -14.70 11.37 12.12
C ILE A 341 -13.67 11.69 13.21
N MET A 342 -13.35 12.98 13.32
CA MET A 342 -12.38 13.48 14.29
C MET A 342 -13.10 13.96 15.55
N TYR A 343 -12.74 13.35 16.68
CA TYR A 343 -13.31 13.67 17.99
C TYR A 343 -12.29 14.47 18.83
N ASP A 344 -12.80 15.35 19.70
CA ASP A 344 -11.95 16.12 20.61
C ASP A 344 -11.60 15.36 21.90
N ASN A 345 -12.42 14.35 22.26
CA ASN A 345 -12.20 13.44 23.39
C ASN A 345 -12.28 11.97 22.94
N GLY A 346 -11.60 11.08 23.68
CA GLY A 346 -11.72 9.63 23.56
C GLY A 346 -12.46 9.02 24.77
N SER A 347 -12.72 7.72 24.73
CA SER A 347 -13.45 6.96 25.77
C SER A 347 -12.68 6.70 27.06
N GLY A 348 -11.35 6.91 27.05
CA GLY A 348 -10.45 6.53 28.16
C GLY A 348 -9.85 5.12 28.05
N GLU A 349 -10.40 4.28 27.16
CA GLU A 349 -9.81 2.98 26.77
C GLU A 349 -9.28 2.99 25.32
N ASP A 350 -9.07 4.18 24.77
CA ASP A 350 -8.52 4.44 23.43
C ASP A 350 -7.01 4.72 23.49
N LEU A 351 -6.36 4.79 22.34
CA LEU A 351 -4.89 4.81 22.24
C LEU A 351 -4.32 6.14 21.72
N GLU A 352 -3.31 6.71 22.37
CA GLU A 352 -2.44 7.71 21.73
C GLU A 352 -1.23 7.04 21.07
N ILE A 353 -0.94 7.41 19.81
CA ILE A 353 0.06 6.78 18.95
C ILE A 353 1.47 7.26 19.33
N GLY A 354 2.29 6.34 19.81
CA GLY A 354 3.67 6.57 20.25
C GLY A 354 4.69 6.49 19.13
N THR A 355 5.78 5.77 19.38
CA THR A 355 6.88 5.55 18.43
C THR A 355 6.48 4.56 17.32
N PRO A 356 7.04 4.69 16.10
CA PRO A 356 6.93 3.65 15.08
C PRO A 356 7.64 2.38 15.54
N LEU A 357 7.15 1.22 15.10
CA LEU A 357 7.82 -0.05 15.33
C LEU A 357 9.12 -0.14 14.53
N ASP A 358 10.18 -0.63 15.16
CA ASP A 358 11.43 -0.90 14.46
C ASP A 358 11.28 -2.04 13.42
N LYS A 359 12.09 -2.03 12.35
CA LYS A 359 12.09 -3.09 11.34
C LYS A 359 12.35 -4.48 11.96
N SER A 360 13.14 -4.54 13.03
CA SER A 360 13.52 -5.78 13.75
C SER A 360 12.35 -6.54 14.42
N TRP A 361 11.18 -5.93 14.58
CA TRP A 361 9.98 -6.63 15.05
C TRP A 361 9.34 -7.53 13.99
N TYR A 362 9.69 -7.37 12.73
CA TYR A 362 9.11 -8.05 11.59
C TYR A 362 10.09 -9.11 11.07
N PRO A 363 9.62 -10.30 10.64
CA PRO A 363 10.49 -11.33 10.06
C PRO A 363 11.13 -10.82 8.76
N GLN A 364 12.37 -11.22 8.48
CA GLN A 364 13.09 -10.80 7.27
C GLN A 364 12.30 -11.11 5.98
N SER A 365 11.61 -12.25 5.94
CA SER A 365 10.75 -12.67 4.81
C SER A 365 9.64 -11.67 4.46
N TYR A 366 9.13 -10.89 5.43
CA TYR A 366 8.18 -9.82 5.17
C TYR A 366 8.84 -8.65 4.43
N TRP A 367 10.04 -8.25 4.86
CA TRP A 367 10.81 -7.20 4.18
C TRP A 367 11.28 -7.66 2.79
N ASP A 368 11.72 -8.91 2.64
CA ASP A 368 12.09 -9.49 1.34
C ASP A 368 10.91 -9.49 0.35
N GLN A 369 9.69 -9.79 0.83
CA GLN A 369 8.47 -9.75 0.01
C GLN A 369 8.06 -8.32 -0.35
N HIS A 370 8.14 -7.40 0.61
CA HIS A 370 7.80 -5.98 0.47
C HIS A 370 8.77 -5.25 -0.48
N GLU A 371 10.07 -5.49 -0.35
CA GLU A 371 11.11 -4.88 -1.19
C GLU A 371 11.08 -5.46 -2.61
N ARG A 372 10.76 -6.75 -2.79
CA ARG A 372 10.46 -7.34 -4.11
C ARG A 372 9.23 -6.71 -4.76
N TRP A 373 8.13 -6.52 -4.02
CA TRP A 373 6.94 -5.85 -4.57
C TRP A 373 7.24 -4.40 -4.99
N ILE A 374 8.07 -3.67 -4.24
CA ILE A 374 8.56 -2.34 -4.65
C ILE A 374 9.35 -2.42 -5.96
N GLU A 375 10.23 -3.41 -6.12
CA GLU A 375 11.00 -3.61 -7.35
C GLU A 375 10.11 -3.98 -8.55
N GLU A 376 9.14 -4.89 -8.37
CA GLU A 376 8.14 -5.25 -9.37
C GLU A 376 7.34 -4.02 -9.83
N VAL A 377 6.91 -3.17 -8.89
CA VAL A 377 6.21 -1.92 -9.22
C VAL A 377 7.13 -0.95 -9.98
N ARG A 378 8.36 -0.71 -9.51
CA ARG A 378 9.34 0.17 -10.19
C ARG A 378 9.58 -0.27 -11.64
N ASN A 379 9.80 -1.56 -11.85
CA ASN A 379 10.05 -2.16 -13.17
C ASN A 379 8.81 -2.08 -14.08
N ALA A 380 7.60 -2.15 -13.51
CA ALA A 380 6.35 -2.09 -14.25
C ALA A 380 5.81 -0.65 -14.50
N THR A 381 6.26 0.35 -13.74
CA THR A 381 5.89 1.77 -13.95
C THR A 381 6.93 2.54 -14.76
N GLY A 382 8.20 2.14 -14.71
CA GLY A 382 9.30 2.95 -15.24
C GLY A 382 9.49 4.28 -14.49
N SER A 383 9.00 4.38 -13.25
CA SER A 383 9.00 5.63 -12.49
C SER A 383 9.17 5.42 -10.99
N VAL A 384 10.09 6.22 -10.42
CA VAL A 384 10.20 6.55 -9.00
C VAL A 384 10.01 8.06 -8.90
N ASN A 385 9.43 8.57 -7.81
CA ASN A 385 9.24 10.01 -7.60
C ASN A 385 8.48 10.76 -8.72
N GLY A 386 7.66 10.05 -9.51
CA GLY A 386 6.82 10.63 -10.57
C GLY A 386 7.63 11.18 -11.76
N GLU A 387 8.94 10.98 -11.74
CA GLU A 387 9.82 11.16 -12.87
C GLU A 387 9.78 9.84 -13.65
N ASN A 388 9.51 9.90 -14.96
CA ASN A 388 9.71 8.73 -15.81
C ASN A 388 11.22 8.55 -15.93
N TYR A 389 11.77 7.50 -15.32
CA TYR A 389 13.16 7.11 -15.54
C TYR A 389 13.22 6.39 -16.87
N HIS A 390 13.67 7.11 -17.88
CA HIS A 390 13.82 6.55 -19.21
C HIS A 390 15.22 5.97 -19.35
N THR A 391 15.32 4.82 -20.00
CA THR A 391 16.64 4.20 -20.23
C THR A 391 17.33 4.85 -21.43
N CYS A 392 18.12 5.89 -21.16
CA CYS A 392 19.06 6.44 -22.13
C CYS A 392 20.09 5.39 -22.54
N LYS A 393 20.63 5.52 -23.75
CA LYS A 393 21.65 4.62 -24.30
C LYS A 393 22.81 5.39 -24.88
N PHE A 394 24.02 4.89 -24.67
CA PHE A 394 25.19 5.33 -25.42
C PHE A 394 26.04 4.16 -25.85
N ASN A 395 26.65 4.27 -27.03
CA ASN A 395 27.80 3.46 -27.37
C ASN A 395 29.06 4.25 -27.01
N ILE A 396 30.04 3.59 -26.39
CA ILE A 396 31.37 4.13 -26.15
C ILE A 396 32.40 3.20 -26.75
N THR A 397 33.28 3.75 -27.60
CA THR A 397 34.53 3.10 -28.01
C THR A 397 35.65 3.71 -27.21
N GLU A 398 36.25 2.91 -26.35
CA GLU A 398 37.47 3.20 -25.61
C GLU A 398 38.67 2.85 -26.48
N ILE A 399 39.75 3.62 -26.35
CA ILE A 399 40.90 3.59 -27.26
C ILE A 399 42.17 3.77 -26.44
N TRP A 400 43.12 2.85 -26.55
CA TRP A 400 44.41 2.92 -25.87
C TRP A 400 45.53 3.11 -26.91
N THR A 401 46.25 4.23 -26.81
CA THR A 401 47.37 4.59 -27.70
C THR A 401 48.74 4.21 -27.11
N CYS A 402 49.80 4.30 -27.92
CA CYS A 402 51.19 4.17 -27.46
C CYS A 402 51.80 5.46 -26.91
N GLU A 403 50.97 6.39 -26.44
CA GLU A 403 51.40 7.63 -25.77
C GLU A 403 51.72 7.36 -24.28
N PRO A 404 52.31 8.32 -23.53
CA PRO A 404 52.52 8.19 -22.09
C PRO A 404 51.21 7.91 -21.33
N VAL A 405 51.30 7.17 -20.22
CA VAL A 405 50.13 6.66 -19.46
C VAL A 405 49.20 7.77 -18.97
N GLU A 406 49.75 8.97 -18.74
CA GLU A 406 49.03 10.17 -18.33
C GLU A 406 48.13 10.77 -19.44
N SER A 407 48.26 10.28 -20.68
CA SER A 407 47.59 10.84 -21.87
C SER A 407 46.94 9.82 -22.81
N ASN A 408 47.16 8.52 -22.63
CA ASN A 408 46.95 7.53 -23.71
C ASN A 408 45.57 6.87 -23.81
N LEU A 409 44.65 7.08 -22.86
CA LEU A 409 43.25 6.63 -22.97
C LEU A 409 42.35 7.72 -23.55
N TYR A 410 41.58 7.35 -24.58
CA TYR A 410 40.61 8.19 -25.26
C TYR A 410 39.25 7.49 -25.42
N ALA A 411 38.18 8.27 -25.55
CA ALA A 411 36.83 7.79 -25.87
C ALA A 411 36.26 8.43 -27.14
N ARG A 412 35.43 7.64 -27.85
CA ARG A 412 34.42 8.13 -28.81
C ARG A 412 33.05 7.65 -28.34
N VAL A 413 32.14 8.58 -28.07
CA VAL A 413 30.77 8.32 -27.58
C VAL A 413 29.73 8.65 -28.65
N THR A 414 28.62 7.92 -28.61
CA THR A 414 27.40 8.20 -29.37
C THR A 414 26.21 7.97 -28.44
N LEU A 415 25.58 9.03 -27.98
CA LEU A 415 24.55 9.06 -26.93
C LEU A 415 23.17 9.42 -27.52
N SER A 416 22.15 8.70 -27.08
CA SER A 416 20.75 8.86 -27.47
C SER A 416 19.84 8.90 -26.25
N ASP A 417 18.77 9.67 -26.36
CA ASP A 417 17.78 9.87 -25.30
C ASP A 417 16.81 8.68 -25.13
N ALA A 418 15.89 8.87 -24.19
CA ALA A 418 14.71 8.05 -23.90
C ALA A 418 13.98 7.46 -25.12
N ALA A 419 13.87 8.23 -26.20
CA ALA A 419 13.11 7.89 -27.40
C ALA A 419 14.01 7.28 -28.50
N GLY A 420 15.30 7.08 -28.22
CA GLY A 420 16.30 6.71 -29.22
C GLY A 420 16.66 7.85 -30.16
N LYS A 421 16.28 9.10 -29.87
CA LYS A 421 16.76 10.26 -30.63
C LYS A 421 18.20 10.52 -30.22
N HIS A 422 19.06 10.62 -31.22
CA HIS A 422 20.46 10.97 -31.06
C HIS A 422 20.63 12.37 -30.46
N ILE A 423 21.41 12.50 -29.37
CA ILE A 423 21.70 13.79 -28.71
C ILE A 423 23.18 14.17 -28.75
N TYR A 424 24.13 13.23 -28.84
CA TYR A 424 25.55 13.56 -28.95
C TYR A 424 26.36 12.52 -29.72
N GLN A 425 27.35 12.96 -30.51
CA GLN A 425 28.41 12.13 -31.06
C GLN A 425 29.75 12.85 -30.93
N THR A 426 30.80 12.15 -30.50
CA THR A 426 32.16 12.69 -30.49
C THR A 426 32.55 13.13 -31.90
N PRO A 427 32.94 14.41 -32.11
CA PRO A 427 33.39 14.89 -33.41
C PRO A 427 34.57 14.07 -33.95
N SER A 428 34.57 13.80 -35.26
CA SER A 428 35.71 13.15 -35.90
C SER A 428 36.90 14.11 -35.97
N SER A 429 38.07 13.67 -35.51
CA SER A 429 39.31 14.44 -35.54
C SER A 429 40.39 13.71 -36.35
N THR A 430 41.22 14.48 -37.06
CA THR A 430 42.42 13.99 -37.73
C THR A 430 43.68 14.05 -36.85
N HIS A 431 43.57 14.62 -35.65
CA HIS A 431 44.70 14.89 -34.74
C HIS A 431 44.63 14.11 -33.42
N SER A 432 43.48 13.50 -33.10
CA SER A 432 43.25 12.70 -31.91
C SER A 432 42.27 11.55 -32.24
N PRO A 433 42.46 10.34 -31.70
CA PRO A 433 41.52 9.23 -31.91
C PRO A 433 40.18 9.39 -31.17
N GLY A 434 40.08 10.32 -30.22
CA GLY A 434 38.87 10.61 -29.45
C GLY A 434 39.00 11.83 -28.53
N VAL A 435 38.23 11.86 -27.45
CA VAL A 435 38.44 12.80 -26.32
C VAL A 435 39.24 12.06 -25.23
N PRO A 436 40.28 12.66 -24.61
CA PRO A 436 41.01 12.03 -23.51
C PRO A 436 40.07 11.69 -22.34
N ILE A 437 40.34 10.58 -21.63
CA ILE A 437 39.54 10.14 -20.48
C ILE A 437 40.36 9.66 -19.27
N ASN A 438 41.69 9.84 -19.26
CA ASN A 438 42.58 9.35 -18.20
C ASN A 438 42.13 9.83 -16.80
N ASP A 439 42.49 9.10 -15.74
CA ASP A 439 42.06 9.36 -14.36
C ASP A 439 42.28 10.82 -13.88
N ALA A 440 43.41 11.43 -14.25
CA ALA A 440 43.76 12.81 -13.95
C ALA A 440 43.05 13.86 -14.84
N LEU A 441 42.43 13.44 -15.95
CA LEU A 441 41.76 14.26 -16.96
C LEU A 441 40.43 13.61 -17.40
N PRO A 442 39.44 13.47 -16.50
CA PRO A 442 38.15 12.87 -16.81
C PRO A 442 37.38 13.72 -17.83
N TRP A 443 36.62 13.07 -18.71
CA TRP A 443 35.79 13.78 -19.68
C TRP A 443 34.38 14.05 -19.11
N HIS A 444 34.07 15.33 -18.97
CA HIS A 444 32.75 15.85 -18.63
C HIS A 444 31.93 16.13 -19.90
N LEU A 445 30.76 15.50 -20.05
CA LEU A 445 29.84 15.67 -21.17
C LEU A 445 28.48 16.19 -20.70
N LYS A 446 28.07 17.36 -21.19
CA LYS A 446 26.81 18.02 -20.87
C LYS A 446 26.20 18.67 -22.10
N GLU A 447 25.06 18.15 -22.54
CA GLU A 447 24.35 18.58 -23.75
C GLU A 447 22.89 18.95 -23.47
N ASP A 448 22.26 19.67 -24.40
CA ASP A 448 20.85 20.06 -24.31
C ASP A 448 19.92 18.84 -24.26
N GLY A 449 19.02 18.83 -23.27
CA GLY A 449 18.14 17.72 -22.96
C GLY A 449 18.70 16.72 -21.93
N MET A 450 19.99 16.73 -21.62
CA MET A 450 20.52 15.96 -20.49
C MET A 450 20.10 16.60 -19.16
N LYS A 451 19.64 15.80 -18.19
CA LYS A 451 19.26 16.28 -16.85
C LYS A 451 20.50 16.56 -15.98
N ARG A 452 21.42 15.60 -15.93
CA ARG A 452 22.74 15.72 -15.26
C ARG A 452 23.86 15.84 -16.31
N GLU A 453 25.10 15.89 -15.84
CA GLU A 453 26.31 15.73 -16.64
C GLU A 453 26.69 14.24 -16.64
N LEU A 454 27.26 13.74 -17.74
CA LEU A 454 27.87 12.41 -17.80
C LEU A 454 29.39 12.58 -17.69
N VAL A 455 30.00 12.03 -16.63
CA VAL A 455 31.45 12.02 -16.45
C VAL A 455 31.99 10.64 -16.82
N ILE A 456 33.09 10.61 -17.59
CA ILE A 456 33.70 9.42 -18.17
C ILE A 456 35.17 9.37 -17.78
N VAL A 457 35.60 8.27 -17.16
CA VAL A 457 36.96 8.09 -16.64
C VAL A 457 37.50 6.72 -17.03
N GLY A 458 38.58 6.65 -17.80
CA GLY A 458 39.32 5.42 -18.09
C GLY A 458 40.34 5.12 -16.99
N GLU A 459 40.53 3.86 -16.65
CA GLU A 459 41.38 3.42 -15.54
C GLU A 459 42.27 2.24 -15.97
N HIS A 460 43.59 2.44 -15.93
CA HIS A 460 44.58 1.52 -16.48
C HIS A 460 44.84 0.25 -15.63
N GLN A 461 44.67 0.31 -14.31
CA GLN A 461 45.10 -0.77 -13.39
C GLN A 461 44.09 -1.92 -13.30
N ASN A 462 42.80 -1.60 -13.36
CA ASN A 462 41.68 -2.54 -13.30
C ASN A 462 40.96 -2.69 -14.64
N ASP A 463 41.48 -2.03 -15.69
CA ASP A 463 41.07 -2.14 -17.09
C ASP A 463 39.56 -1.91 -17.33
N TYR A 464 39.05 -0.75 -16.88
CA TYR A 464 37.65 -0.35 -17.09
C TYR A 464 37.47 1.14 -17.42
N VAL A 465 36.27 1.48 -17.90
CA VAL A 465 35.74 2.85 -17.88
C VAL A 465 34.74 2.97 -16.74
N GLN A 466 34.93 3.94 -15.86
CA GLN A 466 33.99 4.36 -14.83
C GLN A 466 33.13 5.50 -15.36
N PHE A 467 31.83 5.45 -15.07
CA PHE A 467 30.85 6.46 -15.44
C PHE A 467 30.17 7.04 -14.20
N TYR A 468 29.75 8.31 -14.31
CA TYR A 468 28.91 8.99 -13.33
C TYR A 468 27.84 9.82 -14.05
N TYR A 469 26.58 9.76 -13.58
CA TYR A 469 25.49 10.62 -14.05
C TYR A 469 24.66 11.11 -12.87
N GLY A 470 25.06 12.25 -12.29
CA GLY A 470 24.60 12.65 -10.96
C GLY A 470 25.03 11.64 -9.91
N ASP A 471 24.09 11.16 -9.10
CA ASP A 471 24.34 10.21 -8.01
C ASP A 471 24.48 8.74 -8.50
N GLN A 472 24.23 8.46 -9.78
CA GLN A 472 24.38 7.12 -10.37
C GLN A 472 25.81 6.90 -10.86
N ALA A 473 26.45 5.78 -10.46
CA ALA A 473 27.78 5.36 -10.89
C ALA A 473 27.80 3.88 -11.29
N TRP A 474 28.54 3.54 -12.35
CA TRP A 474 28.73 2.17 -12.87
C TRP A 474 29.98 2.07 -13.73
N ARG A 475 30.40 0.85 -14.07
CA ARG A 475 31.60 0.55 -14.87
C ARG A 475 31.25 -0.10 -16.21
N SER A 476 32.19 -0.04 -17.15
CA SER A 476 32.12 -0.75 -18.44
C SER A 476 32.06 -2.28 -18.29
N THR A 477 32.42 -2.80 -17.12
CA THR A 477 32.34 -4.21 -16.71
C THR A 477 30.96 -4.61 -16.18
N ASP A 478 30.14 -3.68 -15.68
CA ASP A 478 28.87 -3.99 -14.99
C ASP A 478 27.80 -4.45 -15.97
N ARG A 479 27.20 -5.63 -15.73
CA ARG A 479 26.28 -6.30 -16.68
C ARG A 479 24.81 -6.27 -16.26
N GLN A 480 24.50 -5.72 -15.09
CA GLN A 480 23.17 -5.73 -14.44
C GLN A 480 22.98 -4.46 -13.60
N GLY A 481 21.73 -4.15 -13.24
CA GLY A 481 21.38 -2.96 -12.45
C GLY A 481 20.77 -1.83 -13.28
N THR A 482 20.50 -0.70 -12.63
CA THR A 482 19.87 0.48 -13.25
C THR A 482 20.79 1.24 -14.21
N ALA A 483 22.09 0.96 -14.19
CA ALA A 483 22.99 1.23 -15.30
C ALA A 483 23.88 0.01 -15.53
N SER A 484 24.22 -0.25 -16.78
CA SER A 484 25.06 -1.39 -17.18
C SER A 484 25.60 -1.19 -18.60
N CYS A 485 26.66 -1.95 -18.92
CA CYS A 485 27.32 -1.96 -20.21
C CYS A 485 27.45 -3.38 -20.75
N LYS A 486 27.46 -3.52 -22.07
CA LYS A 486 27.70 -4.78 -22.79
C LYS A 486 28.77 -4.58 -23.85
N LEU A 487 29.88 -5.32 -23.74
CA LEU A 487 30.93 -5.36 -24.75
C LEU A 487 30.36 -5.82 -26.12
N LYS A 488 30.78 -5.14 -27.20
CA LYS A 488 30.32 -5.32 -28.58
C LYS A 488 31.41 -5.79 -29.54
N SER A 489 32.65 -5.35 -29.32
CA SER A 489 33.81 -5.61 -30.17
C SER A 489 34.97 -6.17 -29.33
N SER A 490 36.17 -6.27 -29.91
CA SER A 490 37.34 -6.89 -29.26
C SER A 490 37.56 -6.38 -27.84
N ASN A 491 37.80 -7.28 -26.90
CA ASN A 491 38.55 -6.92 -25.70
C ASN A 491 40.03 -6.99 -26.05
N TRP A 492 40.81 -6.01 -25.64
CA TRP A 492 42.28 -6.09 -25.69
C TRP A 492 42.81 -7.02 -24.58
N ALA A 493 44.12 -7.26 -24.58
CA ALA A 493 44.78 -7.85 -23.42
C ALA A 493 44.85 -6.82 -22.28
N SER A 494 44.77 -7.27 -21.02
CA SER A 494 44.86 -6.43 -19.81
C SER A 494 46.13 -5.56 -19.75
N ASP A 495 47.16 -5.96 -20.49
CA ASP A 495 48.52 -5.45 -20.38
C ASP A 495 48.74 -4.22 -21.32
N GLY A 496 47.70 -3.80 -22.05
CA GLY A 496 47.71 -2.65 -22.95
C GLY A 496 48.28 -2.94 -24.35
N PRO A 497 48.36 -1.91 -25.21
CA PRO A 497 48.83 -2.05 -26.59
C PRO A 497 50.32 -2.40 -26.66
N THR A 498 50.69 -3.32 -27.54
CA THR A 498 52.11 -3.68 -27.78
C THR A 498 52.82 -2.58 -28.57
N CYS A 499 53.61 -1.76 -27.89
CA CYS A 499 54.24 -0.58 -28.48
C CYS A 499 55.68 -0.83 -28.99
N PRO A 500 56.09 -0.25 -30.14
CA PRO A 500 55.29 0.59 -31.04
C PRO A 500 54.31 -0.22 -31.91
N GLY A 501 53.03 0.16 -31.87
CA GLY A 501 51.95 -0.55 -32.56
C GLY A 501 50.76 0.38 -32.86
N PRO A 502 49.69 -0.15 -33.49
CA PRO A 502 48.43 0.59 -33.64
C PRO A 502 47.75 0.78 -32.28
N ALA A 503 46.89 1.79 -32.17
CA ALA A 503 46.02 1.93 -31.01
C ALA A 503 44.98 0.81 -30.96
N GLU A 504 44.77 0.22 -29.79
CA GLU A 504 43.75 -0.82 -29.59
C GLU A 504 42.41 -0.19 -29.21
N THR A 505 41.30 -0.87 -29.53
CA THR A 505 39.95 -0.31 -29.37
C THR A 505 38.95 -1.36 -28.87
N ARG A 506 38.15 -1.00 -27.86
CA ARG A 506 37.02 -1.82 -27.39
C ARG A 506 35.74 -1.00 -27.30
N THR A 507 34.61 -1.59 -27.70
CA THR A 507 33.32 -0.90 -27.78
C THR A 507 32.30 -1.52 -26.85
N TYR A 508 31.56 -0.69 -26.12
CA TYR A 508 30.44 -1.06 -25.26
C TYR A 508 29.14 -0.39 -25.73
N GLU A 509 28.02 -1.11 -25.72
CA GLU A 509 26.68 -0.50 -25.61
C GLU A 509 26.34 -0.40 -24.13
N CYS A 510 26.12 0.81 -23.64
CA CYS A 510 25.77 1.11 -22.28
C CYS A 510 24.35 1.72 -22.20
N SER A 511 23.68 1.44 -21.09
CA SER A 511 22.35 1.95 -20.76
C SER A 511 22.33 2.41 -19.31
N TYR A 512 21.66 3.53 -19.04
CA TYR A 512 21.53 4.14 -17.72
C TYR A 512 20.19 4.87 -17.61
N GLN A 513 19.79 5.30 -16.41
CA GLN A 513 18.52 6.01 -16.24
C GLN A 513 18.69 7.52 -16.38
N CYS A 514 17.79 8.16 -17.13
CA CYS A 514 17.78 9.59 -17.42
C CYS A 514 16.39 10.22 -17.30
#